data_AF-A0A5J5BNJ3-F1
#
_entry.id   AF-A0A5J5BNJ3-F1
#
_cell.length_a   1.000
_cell.length_b   1.000
_cell.length_c   1.000
_cell.angle_alpha   90.00
_cell.angle_beta   90.00
_cell.angle_gamma   90.00
#
_symmetry.space_group_name_H-M   'P 1'
#
loop_
_entity.id
_entity.type
_entity.pdbx_description
1 polymer ?
#
loop_
_entity_poly.entity_id
_entity_poly.type
_entity_poly.pdbx_seq_one_letter_code
_entity_poly.pdbx_strand_id
1 'polypeptide(L)'
;MANVKPISNTLVVNLGDLMQAMSDDEYKSVKHRVKVNKHEERISIGYFVFPAEDGVIQSSKYKSFTYGDFRAQVQQDLRTIGVKVGLGGFKLSDAC
;
A
#
# COMPACT_ATOMS: atom_id res chain seq x y z
N MET A 1 0.43 -4.98 17.13
CA MET A 1 0.97 -3.74 16.54
C MET A 1 2.35 -3.53 17.15
N ALA A 2 3.41 -3.45 16.33
CA ALA A 2 4.78 -3.28 16.82
C ALA A 2 5.20 -1.81 16.75
N ASN A 3 6.01 -1.36 17.73
CA ASN A 3 6.62 -0.03 17.69
C ASN A 3 7.95 -0.13 16.92
N VAL A 4 8.14 0.74 15.93
CA VAL A 4 9.37 0.81 15.15
C VAL A 4 10.24 1.93 15.69
N LYS A 5 11.38 1.59 16.29
CA LYS A 5 12.37 2.56 16.78
C LYS A 5 13.28 2.97 15.62
N PRO A 6 13.39 4.27 15.27
CA PRO A 6 14.37 4.72 14.28
C PRO A 6 15.80 4.40 14.71
N ILE A 7 16.62 3.95 13.77
CA ILE A 7 18.05 3.73 13.96
C ILE A 7 18.79 4.81 13.18
N SER A 8 19.78 5.44 13.81
CA SER A 8 20.54 6.53 13.19
C SER A 8 21.19 6.07 11.88
N ASN A 9 21.21 6.94 10.87
CA ASN A 9 21.75 6.68 9.53
C ASN A 9 21.10 5.50 8.77
N THR A 10 19.83 5.20 9.07
CA THR A 10 19.08 4.15 8.37
C THR A 10 17.72 4.66 7.89
N LEU A 11 17.13 3.94 6.94
CA LEU A 11 15.77 4.15 6.47
C LEU A 11 14.87 3.01 6.91
N VAL A 12 13.62 3.34 7.26
CA VAL A 12 12.55 2.37 7.38
C VAL A 12 11.92 2.20 6.01
N VAL A 13 11.94 0.96 5.48
CA VAL A 13 11.32 0.62 4.20
C VAL A 13 10.07 -0.21 4.46
N ASN A 14 8.94 0.19 3.89
CA ASN A 14 7.71 -0.58 3.90
C ASN A 14 7.29 -0.96 2.47
N LEU A 15 6.70 -2.14 2.34
CA LEU A 15 6.14 -2.60 1.08
C LEU A 15 4.66 -2.20 0.99
N GLY A 16 4.25 -1.76 -0.19
CA GLY A 16 2.89 -1.34 -0.47
C GLY A 16 2.09 -2.38 -1.26
N ASP A 17 0.82 -2.07 -1.50
CA ASP A 17 -0.14 -2.96 -2.16
C ASP A 17 0.33 -3.45 -3.54
N LEU A 18 0.97 -2.59 -4.33
CA LEU A 18 1.43 -2.98 -5.67
C LEU A 18 2.55 -4.02 -5.61
N MET A 19 3.49 -3.90 -4.67
CA MET A 19 4.51 -4.93 -4.45
C MET A 19 3.88 -6.25 -3.99
N GLN A 20 2.87 -6.19 -3.12
CA GLN A 20 2.14 -7.39 -2.70
C GLN A 20 1.47 -8.07 -3.90
N ALA A 21 0.78 -7.32 -4.77
CA ALA A 21 0.13 -7.86 -5.95
C ALA A 21 1.12 -8.44 -6.97
N MET A 22 2.20 -7.72 -7.27
CA MET A 22 3.26 -8.16 -8.19
C MET A 22 3.99 -9.43 -7.71
N SER A 23 4.04 -9.65 -6.39
CA SER A 23 4.70 -10.80 -5.78
C SER A 23 3.78 -11.98 -5.53
N ASP A 24 2.55 -11.98 -6.06
CA ASP A 24 1.55 -13.02 -5.79
C ASP A 24 1.38 -13.29 -4.29
N ASP A 25 1.28 -12.22 -3.49
CA ASP A 25 1.16 -12.26 -2.04
C ASP A 25 2.40 -12.80 -1.28
N GLU A 26 3.55 -13.03 -1.91
CA GLU A 26 4.80 -13.38 -1.20
C GLU A 26 5.21 -12.26 -0.23
N TYR A 27 5.18 -11.01 -0.72
CA TYR A 27 5.40 -9.83 0.11
C TYR A 27 4.08 -9.24 0.61
N LYS A 28 4.08 -8.72 1.84
CA LYS A 28 2.87 -8.20 2.50
C LYS A 28 2.90 -6.69 2.64
N SER A 29 1.85 -6.04 2.15
CA SER A 29 1.51 -4.66 2.45
C SER A 29 0.95 -4.57 3.86
N VAL A 30 1.68 -3.91 4.76
CA VAL A 30 1.35 -3.87 6.19
C VAL A 30 0.62 -2.59 6.57
N LYS A 31 -0.42 -2.74 7.42
CA LYS A 31 -1.08 -1.61 8.06
C LYS A 31 -0.13 -0.97 9.07
N HIS A 32 0.09 0.34 8.92
CA HIS A 32 0.92 1.13 9.82
C HIS A 32 0.17 2.39 10.27
N ARG A 33 0.56 2.95 11.42
CA ARG A 33 0.06 4.24 11.91
C ARG A 33 1.17 4.97 12.65
N VAL A 34 1.07 6.29 12.69
CA VAL A 34 1.88 7.13 13.57
C VAL A 34 1.03 7.51 14.77
N LYS A 35 1.56 7.35 15.98
CA LYS A 35 0.92 7.86 17.20
C LYS A 35 1.46 9.26 17.50
N VAL A 36 0.57 10.17 17.87
CA VAL A 36 0.95 11.51 18.34
C VAL A 36 1.68 11.41 19.69
N ASN A 37 2.70 12.25 19.87
CA ASN A 37 3.38 12.45 21.13
C ASN A 37 3.02 13.86 21.66
N LYS A 38 2.74 13.98 22.96
CA LYS A 38 2.40 15.25 23.61
C LYS A 38 3.62 16.05 24.06
N HIS A 39 4.79 15.43 24.14
CA HIS A 39 5.98 16.01 24.78
C HIS A 39 7.01 16.51 23.78
N GLU A 40 7.10 15.90 22.61
CA GLU A 40 8.14 16.18 21.63
C GLU A 40 7.56 16.12 20.21
N GLU A 41 8.02 17.04 19.37
CA GLU A 41 7.72 17.03 17.94
C GLU A 41 8.51 15.94 17.23
N ARG A 42 7.90 15.37 16.18
CA ARG A 42 8.55 14.39 15.31
C ARG A 42 8.43 14.83 13.86
N ILE A 43 9.58 15.01 13.21
CA ILE A 43 9.66 15.29 11.77
C ILE A 43 10.06 14.01 11.03
N SER A 44 9.41 13.72 9.91
CA SER A 44 9.80 12.63 9.00
C SER A 44 9.46 12.97 7.56
N ILE A 45 10.28 12.49 6.64
CA ILE A 45 10.06 12.60 5.20
C ILE A 45 9.71 11.22 4.66
N GLY A 46 8.62 11.13 3.90
CA GLY A 46 8.23 9.92 3.18
C GLY A 46 8.53 10.05 1.70
N TYR A 47 9.16 9.02 1.12
CA TYR A 47 9.31 8.87 -0.32
C TYR A 47 8.57 7.63 -0.77
N PHE A 48 7.78 7.76 -1.83
CA PHE A 48 6.93 6.68 -2.35
C PHE A 48 7.31 6.38 -3.79
N VAL A 49 7.54 5.09 -4.08
CA VAL A 49 7.80 4.60 -5.43
C VAL A 49 6.54 3.93 -5.95
N PHE A 50 6.15 4.28 -7.17
CA PHE A 50 5.00 3.72 -7.85
C PHE A 50 5.41 3.25 -9.26
N PRO A 51 4.71 2.25 -9.82
CA PRO A 51 4.79 1.96 -11.25
C PRO A 51 4.37 3.17 -12.10
N ALA A 52 4.68 3.12 -13.39
CA ALA A 52 4.11 4.03 -14.37
C ALA A 52 2.58 3.95 -14.36
N GLU A 53 1.91 5.02 -14.78
CA GLU A 53 0.45 5.13 -14.75
C GLU A 53 -0.25 3.98 -15.49
N ASP A 54 0.25 3.68 -16.68
CA ASP A 54 -0.16 2.62 -17.58
C ASP A 54 0.55 1.28 -17.29
N GLY A 55 1.38 1.24 -16.24
CA GLY A 55 2.07 0.04 -15.80
C GLY A 55 1.07 -1.03 -15.37
N VAL A 56 1.00 -2.11 -16.15
CA VAL A 56 0.10 -3.24 -15.91
C VAL A 56 0.68 -4.13 -14.81
N ILE A 57 -0.12 -4.39 -13.79
CA ILE A 57 0.15 -5.37 -12.75
C ILE A 57 -0.45 -6.70 -13.18
N GLN A 58 0.42 -7.68 -13.43
CA GLN A 58 0.04 -9.06 -13.74
C GLN A 58 0.34 -9.95 -12.53
N SER A 59 -0.60 -10.86 -12.24
CA SER A 59 -0.53 -11.74 -11.09
C SER A 59 -1.39 -12.99 -11.33
N SER A 60 -1.03 -14.10 -10.70
CA SER A 60 -1.86 -15.31 -10.67
C SER A 60 -3.03 -15.21 -9.67
N LYS A 61 -3.01 -14.24 -8.75
CA LYS A 61 -4.01 -14.06 -7.67
C LYS A 61 -4.88 -12.84 -7.84
N TYR A 62 -4.50 -11.91 -8.70
CA TYR A 62 -5.22 -10.68 -8.97
C TYR A 62 -5.61 -10.60 -10.44
N LYS A 63 -6.79 -10.06 -10.72
CA LYS A 63 -7.18 -9.61 -12.07
C LYS A 63 -6.11 -8.66 -12.58
N SER A 64 -5.88 -8.61 -13.89
CA SER A 64 -4.97 -7.61 -14.46
C SER A 64 -5.53 -6.20 -14.25
N PHE A 65 -4.71 -5.27 -13.77
CA PHE A 65 -5.08 -3.85 -13.61
C PHE A 65 -3.85 -2.94 -13.79
N THR A 66 -4.06 -1.69 -14.17
CA THR A 66 -2.98 -0.68 -14.21
C THR A 66 -2.85 0.04 -12.87
N TYR A 67 -1.70 0.69 -12.64
CA TYR A 67 -1.57 1.58 -11.48
C TYR A 67 -2.63 2.70 -11.49
N GLY A 68 -2.98 3.21 -12.68
CA GLY A 68 -4.07 4.18 -12.84
C GLY A 68 -5.42 3.68 -12.37
N ASP A 69 -5.79 2.43 -12.70
CA ASP A 69 -7.04 1.81 -12.23
C ASP A 69 -7.06 1.72 -10.70
N PHE A 70 -5.95 1.26 -10.11
CA PHE A 70 -5.81 1.18 -8.65
C PHE A 70 -5.95 2.55 -7.99
N ARG A 71 -5.31 3.58 -8.55
CA ARG A 71 -5.41 4.94 -8.02
C ARG A 71 -6.83 5.50 -8.15
N ALA A 72 -7.50 5.25 -9.27
CA ALA A 72 -8.89 5.65 -9.47
C ALA A 72 -9.82 5.02 -8.43
N GLN A 73 -9.65 3.73 -8.15
CA GLN A 73 -10.38 3.02 -7.08
C GLN A 73 -10.12 3.67 -5.71
N VAL A 74 -8.86 3.91 -5.35
CA VAL A 74 -8.50 4.54 -4.06
C VAL A 74 -9.17 5.90 -3.91
N GLN A 75 -9.16 6.72 -4.96
CA GLN A 75 -9.82 8.02 -4.94
C GLN A 75 -11.32 7.90 -4.80
N GLN A 76 -11.94 6.90 -5.43
CA GLN A 76 -13.36 6.63 -5.26
C GLN A 76 -13.69 6.17 -3.84
N ASP A 77 -12.90 5.27 -3.25
CA ASP A 77 -13.07 4.79 -1.87
C ASP A 77 -13.01 5.95 -0.87
N LEU A 78 -12.03 6.84 -1.02
CA LEU A 78 -11.90 8.02 -0.16
C LEU A 78 -13.11 8.95 -0.27
N ARG A 79 -13.68 9.11 -1.46
CA ARG A 79 -14.87 9.95 -1.67
C ARG A 79 -16.14 9.35 -1.07
N THR A 80 -16.29 8.03 -1.12
CA THR A 80 -17.56 7.37 -0.75
C THR A 80 -17.58 6.90 0.70
N ILE A 81 -16.48 6.33 1.18
CA ILE A 81 -16.40 5.69 2.51
C ILE A 81 -15.30 6.29 3.40
N GLY A 82 -14.49 7.23 2.88
CA GLY A 82 -13.46 7.92 3.65
C GLY A 82 -12.22 7.07 4.00
N VAL A 83 -12.15 5.83 3.51
CA VAL A 83 -11.04 4.91 3.78
C VAL A 83 -10.68 4.13 2.53
N LYS A 84 -9.41 3.83 2.35
CA LYS A 84 -8.91 2.98 1.26
C LYS A 84 -9.25 1.51 1.51
N VAL A 85 -9.83 0.82 0.52
CA VAL A 85 -10.08 -0.64 0.58
C VAL A 85 -8.83 -1.43 0.20
N GLY A 86 -8.04 -0.96 -0.77
CA GLY A 86 -6.81 -1.61 -1.23
C GLY A 86 -7.08 -2.67 -2.30
N LEU A 87 -6.38 -3.80 -2.23
CA LEU A 87 -6.38 -4.82 -3.30
C LEU A 87 -7.67 -5.66 -3.39
N GLY A 88 -8.63 -5.48 -2.48
CA GLY A 88 -9.82 -6.34 -2.38
C GLY A 88 -10.62 -6.45 -3.68
N GLY A 89 -10.80 -5.34 -4.41
CA GLY A 89 -11.53 -5.31 -5.68
C GLY A 89 -10.79 -5.97 -6.86
N PHE A 90 -9.49 -6.23 -6.70
CA PHE A 90 -8.63 -6.78 -7.74
C PHE A 90 -8.37 -8.27 -7.56
N LYS A 91 -8.68 -8.86 -6.39
CA LYS A 91 -8.49 -10.31 -6.19
C LYS A 91 -9.31 -11.11 -7.18
N LEU A 92 -8.72 -12.18 -7.72
CA LEU A 92 -9.50 -13.21 -8.37
C LEU A 92 -10.37 -13.87 -7.29
N SER A 93 -11.65 -14.09 -7.60
CA SER A 93 -12.47 -14.97 -6.79
C SER A 93 -11.85 -16.36 -6.84
N ASP A 94 -11.78 -17.07 -5.72
CA ASP A 94 -11.51 -18.50 -5.74
C ASP A 94 -12.54 -19.11 -6.71
N ALA A 95 -12.07 -19.63 -7.84
CA ALA A 95 -12.90 -20.49 -8.66
C ALA A 95 -13.24 -21.69 -7.78
N CYS A 96 -14.53 -22.00 -7.70
CA CYS A 96 -15.11 -23.15 -7.00
C CYS A 96 -14.27 -24.43 -7.20
#